data_AF-A0A2S4UC78-F1
#
_entry.id   AF-A0A2S4UC78-F1
#
_cell.length_a   1.000
_cell.length_b   1.000
_cell.length_c   1.000
_cell.angle_alpha   90.00
_cell.angle_beta   90.00
_cell.angle_gamma   90.00
#
_symmetry.space_group_name_H-M   'P 1'
#
loop_
_entity.id
_entity.type
_entity.pdbx_description
1 polymer ?
#
loop_
_entity_poly.entity_id
_entity_poly.type
_entity_poly.pdbx_seq_one_letter_code
_entity_poly.pdbx_strand_id
1 'polypeptide(L)'
;MFVEKTRRNGRNNIEQFTRGAVQTDEDRLDALAITPVCLRIAFSLDNLLGYIPLWFDDPTYITEREREKSAGFTECRCSRLRPIIKNLVFATKENFDQIVADEFEAPFSASLKHKHPVKRAGTRKRKFNEVDTARLDVFKEELVEGLALYYDEQDTSGGDVEAGDFFGTKQADFLAINLHKIESVSDIRKHIGGECFDGQMEWLMDAISVYKITQEGNPSTHGASKLAPKKHRSIVIETTPHTQPVIPHEPTTQPDAPLVPLLSKKARADVTRELKRIARVEADQRAQARKEQLAAFQRESKERYNLPI
;
A
#
# COMPACT_ATOMS: atom_id res chain seq x y z
N MET A 1 8.81 6.84 18.84
CA MET A 1 9.45 6.92 17.51
C MET A 1 9.49 5.52 16.92
N PHE A 2 8.84 5.30 15.79
CA PHE A 2 8.76 3.99 15.14
C PHE A 2 9.86 3.90 14.08
N VAL A 3 11.10 3.70 14.51
CA VAL A 3 12.20 3.41 13.57
C VAL A 3 12.32 1.90 13.43
N GLU A 4 12.60 1.43 12.22
CA GLU A 4 12.84 0.00 11.98
C GLU A 4 14.00 -0.49 12.86
N LYS A 5 13.79 -1.57 13.60
CA LYS A 5 14.85 -2.15 14.46
C LYS A 5 16.08 -2.59 13.67
N THR A 6 15.86 -2.98 12.41
CA THR A 6 16.91 -3.43 11.51
C THR A 6 16.58 -2.99 10.09
N ARG A 7 17.43 -2.17 9.48
CA ARG A 7 17.33 -1.75 8.09
C ARG A 7 18.23 -2.62 7.20
N ARG A 8 17.72 -3.03 6.04
CA ARG A 8 18.52 -3.77 5.06
C ARG A 8 19.61 -2.85 4.49
N ASN A 9 20.86 -3.28 4.60
CA ASN A 9 22.07 -2.51 4.26
C ASN A 9 22.32 -1.27 5.16
N GLY A 10 21.58 -1.11 6.27
CA GLY A 10 21.82 -0.05 7.24
C GLY A 10 22.76 -0.48 8.38
N ARG A 11 23.23 0.50 9.15
CA ARG A 11 24.02 0.29 10.36
C ARG A 11 23.11 0.00 11.55
N ASN A 12 22.98 -1.28 11.89
CA ASN A 12 22.07 -1.79 12.90
C ASN A 12 22.71 -1.98 14.29
N ASN A 13 24.03 -1.74 14.43
CA ASN A 13 24.75 -1.85 15.69
C ASN A 13 25.73 -0.69 15.86
N ILE A 14 25.99 -0.29 17.11
CA ILE A 14 26.90 0.82 17.44
C ILE A 14 28.32 0.56 16.90
N GLU A 15 28.77 -0.71 16.90
CA GLU A 15 30.08 -1.13 16.39
C GLU A 15 30.28 -0.86 14.88
N GLN A 16 29.19 -0.69 14.12
CA GLN A 16 29.25 -0.36 12.70
C GLN A 16 29.51 1.14 12.47
N PHE A 17 29.52 1.94 13.53
CA PHE A 17 29.86 3.36 13.49
C PHE A 17 31.29 3.60 13.97
N THR A 18 32.02 4.38 13.19
CA THR A 18 33.36 4.86 13.57
C THR A 18 33.24 6.15 14.37
N ARG A 19 33.88 6.21 15.53
CA ARG A 19 33.88 7.39 16.40
C ARG A 19 34.53 8.58 15.69
N GLY A 20 33.86 9.74 15.74
CA GLY A 20 34.32 10.98 15.09
C GLY A 20 34.20 11.01 13.57
N ALA A 21 33.69 9.95 12.93
CA ALA A 21 33.39 9.98 11.51
C ALA A 21 32.15 10.85 11.22
N VAL A 22 32.17 11.53 10.07
CA VAL A 22 31.00 12.28 9.58
C VAL A 22 29.85 11.30 9.34
N GLN A 23 28.67 11.62 9.85
CA GLN A 23 27.46 10.87 9.58
C GLN A 23 26.78 11.43 8.33
N THR A 24 26.56 10.58 7.33
CA THR A 24 25.65 10.90 6.22
C THR A 24 24.21 10.93 6.69
N ASP A 25 23.27 11.43 5.87
CA ASP A 25 21.84 11.41 6.23
C ASP A 25 21.33 9.99 6.51
N GLU A 26 21.82 8.98 5.80
CA GLU A 26 21.48 7.58 6.07
C GLU A 26 22.06 7.10 7.41
N ASP A 27 23.32 7.47 7.70
CA ASP A 27 23.96 7.13 8.96
C ASP A 27 23.26 7.80 10.15
N ARG A 28 22.74 9.03 9.99
CA ARG A 28 21.98 9.75 11.02
C ARG A 28 20.66 9.04 11.34
N LEU A 29 19.95 8.56 10.32
CA LEU A 29 18.72 7.77 10.51
C LEU A 29 19.02 6.45 11.23
N ASP A 30 20.06 5.76 10.81
CA ASP A 30 20.50 4.50 11.42
C ASP A 30 20.97 4.73 12.86
N ALA A 31 21.72 5.80 13.13
CA ALA A 31 22.20 6.18 14.46
C ALA A 31 21.04 6.55 15.38
N LEU A 32 20.02 7.27 14.89
CA LEU A 32 18.82 7.61 15.65
C LEU A 32 18.01 6.37 16.04
N ALA A 33 18.01 5.32 15.20
CA ALA A 33 17.33 4.07 15.49
C ALA A 33 17.96 3.32 16.67
N ILE A 34 19.28 3.42 16.83
CA ILE A 34 20.05 2.60 17.78
C ILE A 34 20.67 3.38 18.95
N THR A 35 20.59 4.72 18.93
CA THR A 35 21.28 5.55 19.92
C THR A 35 20.85 5.19 21.35
N PRO A 36 21.81 4.90 22.25
CA PRO A 36 21.50 4.59 23.64
C PRO A 36 21.26 5.85 24.49
N VAL A 37 21.53 7.03 23.95
CA VAL A 37 21.54 8.28 24.72
C VAL A 37 20.15 8.93 24.81
N CYS A 38 20.06 10.03 25.54
CA CYS A 38 18.82 10.81 25.64
C CYS A 38 18.42 11.38 24.27
N LEU A 39 17.21 11.02 23.78
CA LEU A 39 16.70 11.52 22.50
C LEU A 39 16.56 13.05 22.45
N ARG A 40 16.19 13.70 23.56
CA ARG A 40 16.10 15.17 23.62
C ARG A 40 17.43 15.83 23.30
N ILE A 41 18.50 15.34 23.94
CA ILE A 41 19.87 15.81 23.71
C ILE A 41 20.34 15.42 22.31
N ALA A 42 20.08 14.18 21.87
CA ALA A 42 20.45 13.71 20.55
C ALA A 42 19.86 14.58 19.43
N PHE A 43 18.59 14.96 19.53
CA PHE A 43 17.96 15.89 18.59
C PHE A 43 18.54 17.30 18.65
N SER A 44 18.88 17.79 19.85
CA SER A 44 19.55 19.09 20.00
C SER A 44 20.89 19.10 19.24
N LEU A 45 21.70 18.07 19.45
CA LEU A 45 22.99 17.92 18.76
C LEU A 45 22.82 17.67 17.26
N ASP A 46 21.81 16.93 16.84
CA ASP A 46 21.52 16.73 15.42
C ASP A 46 21.20 18.04 14.70
N ASN A 47 20.35 18.87 15.32
CA ASN A 47 19.96 20.15 14.76
C ASN A 47 21.10 21.17 14.76
N LEU A 48 21.99 21.12 15.76
CA LEU A 48 23.10 22.08 15.90
C LEU A 48 24.37 21.67 15.16
N LEU A 49 24.70 20.37 15.16
CA LEU A 49 25.98 19.83 14.71
C LEU A 49 25.83 18.82 13.56
N GLY A 50 24.60 18.40 13.21
CA GLY A 50 24.34 17.53 12.07
C GLY A 50 24.71 16.05 12.30
N TYR A 51 24.69 15.56 13.54
CA TYR A 51 24.92 14.14 13.82
C TYR A 51 24.22 13.66 15.08
N ILE A 52 24.00 12.34 15.17
CA ILE A 52 23.41 11.69 16.34
C ILE A 52 24.51 11.11 17.24
N PRO A 53 24.63 11.52 18.52
CA PRO A 53 25.57 10.91 19.45
C PRO A 53 25.19 9.44 19.72
N LEU A 54 26.19 8.55 19.75
CA LEU A 54 26.00 7.12 20.04
C LEU A 54 26.62 6.67 21.36
N TRP A 55 27.41 7.54 22.01
CA TRP A 55 28.14 7.23 23.23
C TRP A 55 27.88 8.25 24.32
N PHE A 56 27.85 7.79 25.58
CA PHE A 56 27.61 8.65 26.74
C PHE A 56 28.81 9.53 27.11
N ASP A 57 29.99 9.15 26.68
CA ASP A 57 31.25 9.85 26.89
C ASP A 57 31.59 10.82 25.73
N ASP A 58 30.64 11.07 24.83
CA ASP A 58 30.78 12.12 23.83
C ASP A 58 30.83 13.50 24.52
N PRO A 59 31.90 14.29 24.34
CA PRO A 59 32.05 15.59 25.00
C PRO A 59 30.91 16.56 24.72
N THR A 60 30.36 16.56 23.50
CA THR A 60 29.25 17.45 23.14
C THR A 60 27.94 17.00 23.78
N TYR A 61 27.73 15.68 23.89
CA TYR A 61 26.60 15.12 24.64
C TYR A 61 26.66 15.49 26.12
N ILE A 62 27.83 15.39 26.74
CA ILE A 62 28.04 15.78 28.14
C ILE A 62 27.75 17.26 28.34
N THR A 63 28.32 18.11 27.47
CA THR A 63 28.13 19.57 27.54
C THR A 63 26.65 19.95 27.42
N GLU A 64 25.93 19.37 26.45
CA GLU A 64 24.51 19.65 26.26
C GLU A 64 23.66 19.11 27.42
N ARG A 65 24.02 17.95 27.99
CA ARG A 65 23.39 17.42 29.20
C ARG A 65 23.58 18.35 30.40
N GLU A 66 24.76 18.94 30.56
CA GLU A 66 25.04 19.89 31.63
C GLU A 66 24.31 21.21 31.43
N ARG A 67 24.20 21.68 30.18
CA ARG A 67 23.40 22.86 29.82
C ARG A 67 21.92 22.65 30.14
N GLU A 68 21.34 21.50 29.80
CA GLU A 68 19.95 21.19 30.16
C GLU A 68 19.73 21.22 31.68
N LYS A 69 20.67 20.65 32.45
CA LYS A 69 20.61 20.66 33.92
C LYS A 69 20.69 22.09 34.48
N SER A 70 21.61 22.92 33.99
CA SER A 70 21.77 24.29 34.47
C SER A 70 20.59 25.18 34.10
N ALA A 71 19.94 24.91 32.98
CA ALA A 71 18.71 25.56 32.57
C ALA A 71 17.44 25.01 33.27
N GLY A 72 17.59 24.08 34.22
CA GLY A 72 16.48 23.56 35.03
C GLY A 72 15.57 22.57 34.32
N PHE A 73 16.01 21.96 33.22
CA PHE A 73 15.21 20.95 32.52
C PHE A 73 15.08 19.69 33.38
N THR A 74 13.87 19.14 33.43
CA THR A 74 13.62 17.85 34.09
C THR A 74 14.43 16.74 33.42
N GLU A 75 14.89 15.78 34.21
CA GLU A 75 15.66 14.63 33.70
C GLU A 75 14.83 13.84 32.68
N CYS A 76 15.37 13.65 31.47
CA CYS A 76 14.67 12.90 30.43
C CYS A 76 14.62 11.41 30.78
N ARG A 77 13.43 10.80 30.69
CA ARG A 77 13.22 9.35 30.86
C ARG A 77 13.32 8.56 29.55
N CYS A 78 13.65 9.24 28.44
CA CYS A 78 13.71 8.66 27.10
C CYS A 78 14.73 7.51 26.94
N SER A 79 15.85 7.51 27.66
CA SER A 79 16.82 6.38 27.67
C SER A 79 16.32 5.18 28.47
N ARG A 80 15.32 5.39 29.34
CA ARG A 80 14.65 4.36 30.14
C ARG A 80 13.37 3.85 29.48
N LEU A 81 13.12 4.10 28.19
CA LEU A 81 11.87 3.70 27.54
C LEU A 81 11.74 2.18 27.26
N ARG A 82 12.81 1.40 27.45
CA ARG A 82 12.79 -0.05 27.16
C ARG A 82 11.83 -0.90 28.01
N PRO A 83 11.62 -0.67 29.33
CA PRO A 83 10.59 -1.37 30.10
C PRO A 83 9.17 -0.90 29.73
N ILE A 84 8.97 0.40 29.51
CA ILE A 84 7.67 1.02 29.17
C ILE A 84 7.02 0.35 27.94
N ILE A 85 7.81 0.06 26.90
CA ILE A 85 7.29 -0.53 25.64
C ILE A 85 6.56 -1.87 25.86
N LYS A 86 6.97 -2.68 26.85
CA LYS A 86 6.32 -3.96 27.14
C LYS A 86 4.90 -3.79 27.68
N ASN A 87 4.70 -2.73 28.46
CA ASN A 87 3.44 -2.48 29.17
C ASN A 87 2.46 -1.64 28.34
N LEU A 88 2.91 -0.99 27.25
CA LEU A 88 2.05 -0.23 26.34
C LEU A 88 0.88 -1.05 25.76
N VAL A 89 1.00 -2.38 25.70
CA VAL A 89 -0.11 -3.26 25.26
C VAL A 89 -1.32 -3.17 26.19
N PHE A 90 -1.08 -2.84 27.46
CA PHE A 90 -2.11 -2.69 28.49
C PHE A 90 -2.53 -1.23 28.68
N ALA A 91 -2.04 -0.31 27.83
CA ALA A 91 -2.32 1.11 27.99
C ALA A 91 -3.80 1.43 27.75
N THR A 92 -4.37 2.09 28.74
CA THR A 92 -5.70 2.71 28.77
C THR A 92 -5.51 4.18 29.14
N LYS A 93 -6.57 4.99 29.04
CA LYS A 93 -6.46 6.42 29.41
C LYS A 93 -6.13 6.58 30.90
N GLU A 94 -6.56 5.63 31.71
CA GLU A 94 -6.49 5.67 33.17
C GLU A 94 -5.13 5.20 33.71
N ASN A 95 -4.42 4.32 33.00
CA ASN A 95 -3.14 3.75 33.45
C ASN A 95 -1.92 4.22 32.64
N PHE A 96 -2.12 5.10 31.65
CA PHE A 96 -1.04 5.58 30.77
C PHE A 96 0.10 6.23 31.55
N ASP A 97 -0.21 7.12 32.49
CA ASP A 97 0.81 7.83 33.27
C ASP A 97 1.61 6.88 34.17
N GLN A 98 0.96 5.86 34.73
CA GLN A 98 1.63 4.81 35.53
C GLN A 98 2.56 3.97 34.66
N ILE A 99 2.15 3.64 33.42
CA ILE A 99 2.99 2.93 32.47
C ILE A 99 4.21 3.77 32.08
N VAL A 100 4.04 5.07 31.85
CA VAL A 100 5.13 5.99 31.52
C VAL A 100 6.06 6.22 32.73
N ALA A 101 5.51 6.20 33.94
CA ALA A 101 6.26 6.32 35.18
C ALA A 101 7.04 5.05 35.56
N ASP A 102 6.81 3.93 34.87
CA ASP A 102 7.33 2.59 35.20
C ASP A 102 6.78 2.05 36.54
N GLU A 103 5.58 2.49 36.91
CA GLU A 103 4.87 2.11 38.15
C GLU A 103 3.74 1.09 37.89
N PHE A 104 3.51 0.73 36.62
CA PHE A 104 2.45 -0.20 36.23
C PHE A 104 2.92 -1.66 36.25
N GLU A 105 2.24 -2.48 37.04
CA GLU A 105 2.40 -3.94 37.03
C GLU A 105 1.43 -4.58 36.03
N ALA A 106 1.98 -5.25 35.02
CA ALA A 106 1.17 -5.97 34.05
C ALA A 106 0.50 -7.19 34.69
N PRO A 107 -0.82 -7.40 34.50
CA PRO A 107 -1.53 -8.54 35.09
C PRO A 107 -1.06 -9.88 34.53
N PHE A 108 -0.48 -9.89 33.33
CA PHE A 108 0.13 -11.05 32.71
C PHE A 108 1.17 -10.62 31.67
N SER A 109 2.02 -11.56 31.24
CA SER A 109 2.98 -11.30 30.17
C SER A 109 2.28 -11.27 28.80
N ALA A 110 2.16 -10.08 28.19
CA ALA A 110 1.73 -9.96 26.80
C ALA A 110 2.89 -10.27 25.85
N SER A 111 2.79 -11.38 25.11
CA SER A 111 3.73 -11.67 24.02
C SER A 111 3.41 -10.81 22.80
N LEU A 112 4.19 -9.75 22.59
CA LEU A 112 4.20 -8.95 21.37
C LEU A 112 4.80 -9.64 20.13
N LYS A 113 5.13 -10.95 20.20
CA LYS A 113 5.57 -11.71 19.02
C LYS A 113 4.55 -11.50 17.90
N HIS A 114 5.01 -10.94 16.78
CA HIS A 114 4.24 -10.65 15.58
C HIS A 114 3.21 -11.75 15.28
N LYS A 115 1.99 -11.58 15.75
CA LYS A 115 0.83 -12.17 15.09
C LYS A 115 0.50 -11.20 13.98
N HIS A 116 1.23 -11.31 12.86
CA HIS A 116 0.63 -10.86 11.61
C HIS A 116 -0.75 -11.53 11.55
N PRO A 117 -1.82 -10.78 11.21
CA PRO A 117 -3.10 -11.41 10.93
C PRO A 117 -2.82 -12.59 10.01
N VAL A 118 -3.29 -13.78 10.39
CA VAL A 118 -3.13 -14.98 9.57
C VAL A 118 -3.52 -14.58 8.16
N LYS A 119 -2.58 -14.70 7.20
CA LYS A 119 -2.86 -14.41 5.79
C LYS A 119 -4.14 -15.13 5.44
N ARG A 120 -5.23 -14.38 5.23
CA ARG A 120 -6.52 -14.98 4.90
C ARG A 120 -6.29 -15.82 3.66
N ALA A 121 -6.75 -17.07 3.70
CA ALA A 121 -6.66 -17.96 2.56
C ALA A 121 -7.21 -17.21 1.34
N GLY A 122 -6.41 -17.09 0.29
CA GLY A 122 -6.82 -16.39 -0.92
C GLY A 122 -8.12 -17.00 -1.42
N THR A 123 -9.16 -16.20 -1.55
CA THR A 123 -10.39 -16.65 -2.19
C THR A 123 -10.06 -16.98 -3.64
N ARG A 124 -10.32 -18.22 -4.05
CA ARG A 124 -10.11 -18.65 -5.43
C ARG A 124 -10.92 -17.72 -6.34
N LYS A 125 -10.23 -16.98 -7.21
CA LYS A 125 -10.88 -16.11 -8.19
C LYS A 125 -11.88 -16.94 -8.99
N ARG A 126 -13.16 -16.52 -8.99
CA ARG A 126 -14.18 -17.14 -9.85
C ARG A 126 -13.75 -16.93 -11.31
N LYS A 127 -13.82 -17.98 -12.11
CA LYS A 127 -13.68 -17.85 -13.57
C LYS A 127 -15.04 -17.46 -14.12
N PHE A 128 -15.08 -16.34 -14.82
CA PHE A 128 -16.25 -15.89 -15.58
C PHE A 128 -16.10 -16.34 -17.03
N ASN A 129 -17.23 -16.57 -17.71
CA ASN A 129 -17.22 -16.73 -19.16
C ASN A 129 -17.03 -15.34 -19.82
N GLU A 130 -16.84 -15.28 -21.14
CA GLU A 130 -16.57 -14.03 -21.85
C GLU A 130 -17.71 -13.02 -21.74
N VAL A 131 -18.97 -13.49 -21.78
CA VAL A 131 -20.18 -12.65 -21.67
C VAL A 131 -20.31 -12.05 -20.26
N ASP A 132 -20.16 -12.87 -19.23
CA ASP A 132 -20.18 -12.48 -17.83
C ASP A 132 -19.05 -11.51 -17.50
N THR A 133 -17.87 -11.70 -18.13
CA THR A 133 -16.73 -10.80 -17.96
C THR A 133 -17.05 -9.43 -18.52
N ALA A 134 -17.57 -9.35 -19.75
CA ALA A 134 -17.98 -8.09 -20.35
C ALA A 134 -19.05 -7.36 -19.52
N ARG A 135 -20.05 -8.09 -19.01
CA ARG A 135 -21.10 -7.51 -18.13
C ARG A 135 -20.53 -7.00 -16.80
N LEU A 136 -19.57 -7.70 -16.22
CA LEU A 136 -18.93 -7.27 -14.99
C LEU A 136 -17.99 -6.09 -15.21
N ASP A 137 -17.34 -6.00 -16.37
CA ASP A 137 -16.47 -4.87 -16.69
C ASP A 137 -17.29 -3.59 -16.84
N VAL A 138 -18.44 -3.64 -17.53
CA VAL A 138 -19.39 -2.51 -17.56
C VAL A 138 -19.83 -2.10 -16.16
N PHE A 139 -20.23 -3.07 -15.33
CA PHE A 139 -20.65 -2.78 -13.95
C PHE A 139 -19.55 -2.15 -13.09
N LYS A 140 -18.29 -2.54 -13.27
CA LYS A 140 -17.17 -1.92 -12.53
C LYS A 140 -16.97 -0.47 -12.94
N GLU A 141 -17.08 -0.19 -14.24
CA GLU A 141 -16.98 1.18 -14.76
C GLU A 141 -18.11 2.03 -14.19
N GLU A 142 -19.35 1.52 -14.21
CA GLU A 142 -20.52 2.18 -13.60
C GLU A 142 -20.34 2.44 -12.08
N LEU A 143 -19.76 1.49 -11.33
CA LEU A 143 -19.48 1.68 -9.91
C LEU A 143 -18.45 2.77 -9.65
N VAL A 144 -17.38 2.84 -10.45
CA VAL A 144 -16.32 3.84 -10.26
C VAL A 144 -16.82 5.22 -10.67
N GLU A 145 -17.46 5.33 -11.84
CA GLU A 145 -17.98 6.60 -12.35
C GLU A 145 -19.14 7.11 -11.50
N GLY A 146 -20.11 6.25 -11.18
CA GLY A 146 -21.27 6.62 -10.37
C GLY A 146 -20.90 7.05 -8.96
N LEU A 147 -19.90 6.41 -8.33
CA LEU A 147 -19.45 6.81 -7.01
C LEU A 147 -18.63 8.12 -7.05
N ALA A 148 -17.88 8.36 -8.13
CA ALA A 148 -17.20 9.64 -8.32
C ALA A 148 -18.20 10.79 -8.44
N LEU A 149 -19.27 10.61 -9.21
CA LEU A 149 -20.37 11.58 -9.30
C LEU A 149 -21.05 11.77 -7.94
N TYR A 150 -21.33 10.69 -7.20
CA TYR A 150 -21.93 10.77 -5.87
C TYR A 150 -21.03 11.51 -4.87
N TYR A 151 -19.71 11.35 -4.98
CA TYR A 151 -18.74 12.08 -4.17
C TYR A 151 -18.73 13.58 -4.50
N ASP A 152 -18.71 13.94 -5.78
CA ASP A 152 -18.74 15.34 -6.24
C ASP A 152 -20.06 16.06 -5.89
N GLU A 153 -21.16 15.31 -5.72
CA GLU A 153 -22.44 15.81 -5.23
C GLU A 153 -22.44 16.06 -3.70
N GLN A 154 -21.56 15.42 -2.95
CA GLN A 154 -21.35 15.78 -1.55
C GLN A 154 -20.65 17.13 -1.49
N ASP A 155 -20.88 17.94 -0.45
CA ASP A 155 -20.22 19.23 -0.25
C ASP A 155 -18.73 19.04 0.12
N THR A 156 -17.93 18.57 -0.84
CA THR A 156 -16.49 18.34 -0.72
C THR A 156 -15.74 19.63 -1.04
N SER A 157 -16.08 20.70 -0.34
CA SER A 157 -15.40 21.98 -0.48
C SER A 157 -14.06 21.93 0.27
N GLY A 158 -12.96 21.75 -0.49
CA GLY A 158 -11.66 22.30 -0.10
C GLY A 158 -10.48 21.35 0.13
N GLY A 159 -10.48 20.11 -0.38
CA GLY A 159 -9.34 19.19 -0.26
C GLY A 159 -8.77 18.69 -1.59
N ASP A 160 -7.50 18.29 -1.60
CA ASP A 160 -6.82 17.60 -2.73
C ASP A 160 -7.21 16.10 -2.84
N VAL A 161 -8.32 15.69 -2.22
CA VAL A 161 -8.74 14.28 -2.14
C VAL A 161 -9.81 14.01 -3.19
N GLU A 162 -9.54 13.04 -4.05
CA GLU A 162 -10.41 12.65 -5.16
C GLU A 162 -11.21 11.38 -4.80
N ALA A 163 -12.36 11.17 -5.44
CA ALA A 163 -13.17 9.95 -5.23
C ALA A 163 -12.36 8.65 -5.46
N GLY A 164 -11.39 8.70 -6.38
CA GLY A 164 -10.47 7.60 -6.69
C GLY A 164 -9.56 7.18 -5.53
N ASP A 165 -9.32 8.08 -4.57
CA ASP A 165 -8.53 7.78 -3.35
C ASP A 165 -9.29 6.83 -2.42
N PHE A 166 -10.62 6.93 -2.38
CA PHE A 166 -11.48 6.05 -1.60
C PHE A 166 -11.85 4.77 -2.36
N PHE A 167 -12.14 4.89 -3.66
CA PHE A 167 -12.64 3.78 -4.45
C PHE A 167 -12.27 3.91 -5.93
N GLY A 168 -11.46 2.97 -6.41
CA GLY A 168 -11.07 2.91 -7.82
C GLY A 168 -11.24 1.51 -8.41
N THR A 169 -10.60 1.31 -9.56
CA THR A 169 -10.70 0.07 -10.36
C THR A 169 -10.37 -1.20 -9.58
N LYS A 170 -9.37 -1.14 -8.67
CA LYS A 170 -8.96 -2.29 -7.84
C LYS A 170 -10.05 -2.71 -6.87
N GLN A 171 -10.70 -1.74 -6.23
CA GLN A 171 -11.78 -1.96 -5.29
C GLN A 171 -13.02 -2.50 -6.03
N ALA A 172 -13.37 -1.90 -7.17
CA ALA A 172 -14.45 -2.37 -8.04
C ALA A 172 -14.25 -3.81 -8.53
N ASP A 173 -13.03 -4.15 -9.00
CA ASP A 173 -12.66 -5.52 -9.36
C ASP A 173 -12.90 -6.50 -8.21
N PHE A 174 -12.50 -6.13 -7.00
CA PHE A 174 -12.59 -7.00 -5.84
C PHE A 174 -14.04 -7.23 -5.41
N LEU A 175 -14.89 -6.20 -5.48
CA LEU A 175 -16.33 -6.32 -5.27
C LEU A 175 -16.98 -7.21 -6.34
N ALA A 176 -16.70 -6.96 -7.62
CA ALA A 176 -17.26 -7.71 -8.75
C ALA A 176 -16.96 -9.21 -8.65
N ILE A 177 -15.71 -9.58 -8.27
CA ILE A 177 -15.32 -10.98 -8.08
C ILE A 177 -16.08 -11.63 -6.92
N ASN A 178 -16.37 -10.88 -5.85
CA ASN A 178 -17.00 -11.39 -4.64
C ASN A 178 -18.48 -11.02 -4.50
N LEU A 179 -19.14 -10.58 -5.57
CA LEU A 179 -20.53 -10.08 -5.56
C LEU A 179 -21.54 -11.05 -4.93
N HIS A 180 -21.33 -12.34 -5.16
CA HIS A 180 -22.13 -13.44 -4.61
C HIS A 180 -22.00 -13.63 -3.08
N LYS A 181 -21.02 -13.00 -2.44
CA LYS A 181 -20.79 -13.05 -0.97
C LYS A 181 -21.20 -11.78 -0.26
N ILE A 182 -21.61 -10.75 -1.00
CA ILE A 182 -21.98 -9.47 -0.45
C ILE A 182 -23.48 -9.51 -0.17
N GLU A 183 -23.85 -9.64 1.10
CA GLU A 183 -25.26 -9.59 1.54
C GLU A 183 -25.53 -8.32 2.37
N SER A 184 -24.48 -7.70 2.89
CA SER A 184 -24.58 -6.53 3.76
C SER A 184 -23.50 -5.49 3.49
N VAL A 185 -23.75 -4.26 3.93
CA VAL A 185 -22.79 -3.15 3.99
C VAL A 185 -21.50 -3.55 4.71
N SER A 186 -21.61 -4.37 5.77
CA SER A 186 -20.45 -4.90 6.49
C SER A 186 -19.55 -5.80 5.62
N ASP A 187 -20.12 -6.50 4.65
CA ASP A 187 -19.33 -7.32 3.73
C ASP A 187 -18.58 -6.45 2.74
N ILE A 188 -19.20 -5.38 2.22
CA ILE A 188 -18.52 -4.38 1.38
C ILE A 188 -17.28 -3.84 2.10
N ARG A 189 -17.44 -3.43 3.37
CA ARG A 189 -16.33 -2.92 4.18
C ARG A 189 -15.21 -3.95 4.42
N LYS A 190 -15.55 -5.23 4.57
CA LYS A 190 -14.54 -6.31 4.66
C LYS A 190 -13.76 -6.52 3.36
N HIS A 191 -14.35 -6.17 2.21
CA HIS A 191 -13.78 -6.42 0.89
C HIS A 191 -12.92 -5.26 0.40
N ILE A 192 -13.40 -4.02 0.55
CA ILE A 192 -12.67 -2.82 0.13
C ILE A 192 -11.62 -2.44 1.17
N GLY A 193 -12.00 -2.44 2.46
CA GLY A 193 -11.20 -1.87 3.53
C GLY A 193 -10.94 -0.37 3.33
N GLY A 194 -9.88 0.14 3.96
CA GLY A 194 -9.44 1.52 3.77
C GLY A 194 -10.31 2.58 4.44
N GLU A 195 -9.99 3.84 4.12
CA GLU A 195 -10.77 5.01 4.47
C GLU A 195 -12.05 5.05 3.61
N CYS A 196 -13.12 5.60 4.16
CA CYS A 196 -14.39 5.75 3.47
C CYS A 196 -15.04 7.08 3.86
N PHE A 197 -15.77 7.69 2.94
CA PHE A 197 -16.58 8.88 3.22
C PHE A 197 -18.01 8.49 3.60
N ASP A 198 -18.72 9.43 4.21
CA ASP A 198 -20.09 9.20 4.68
C ASP A 198 -21.04 8.91 3.50
N GLY A 199 -21.87 7.87 3.62
CA GLY A 199 -22.79 7.43 2.57
C GLY A 199 -22.18 6.54 1.49
N GLN A 200 -20.86 6.40 1.42
CA GLN A 200 -20.19 5.59 0.40
C GLN A 200 -20.64 4.11 0.44
N MET A 201 -20.76 3.53 1.63
CA MET A 201 -21.03 2.09 1.77
C MET A 201 -22.50 1.77 1.48
N GLU A 202 -23.41 2.67 1.84
CA GLU A 202 -24.83 2.62 1.53
C GLU A 202 -25.04 2.72 0.02
N TRP A 203 -24.43 3.72 -0.63
CA TRP A 203 -24.51 3.89 -2.08
C TRP A 203 -24.02 2.65 -2.85
N LEU A 204 -22.88 2.08 -2.45
CA LEU A 204 -22.35 0.85 -3.05
C LEU A 204 -23.28 -0.34 -2.86
N MET A 205 -23.94 -0.45 -1.70
CA MET A 205 -24.89 -1.52 -1.45
C MET A 205 -26.14 -1.40 -2.32
N ASP A 206 -26.63 -0.18 -2.54
CA ASP A 206 -27.76 0.09 -3.41
C ASP A 206 -27.43 -0.24 -4.86
N ALA A 207 -26.28 0.22 -5.37
CA ALA A 207 -25.80 -0.09 -6.72
C ALA A 207 -25.65 -1.61 -6.94
N ILE A 208 -25.08 -2.34 -5.98
CA ILE A 208 -24.95 -3.80 -6.02
C ILE A 208 -26.33 -4.48 -6.03
N SER A 209 -27.27 -3.98 -5.24
CA SER A 209 -28.62 -4.54 -5.14
C SER A 209 -29.38 -4.37 -6.46
N VAL A 210 -29.33 -3.18 -7.06
CA VAL A 210 -29.90 -2.90 -8.39
C VAL A 210 -29.31 -3.81 -9.46
N TYR A 211 -27.99 -4.00 -9.46
CA TYR A 211 -27.33 -4.88 -10.41
C TYR A 211 -27.78 -6.35 -10.25
N LYS A 212 -27.88 -6.85 -9.01
CA LYS A 212 -28.36 -8.22 -8.74
C LYS A 212 -29.78 -8.44 -9.24
N ILE A 213 -30.69 -7.51 -8.98
CA ILE A 213 -32.08 -7.56 -9.45
C ILE A 213 -32.12 -7.57 -10.99
N THR A 214 -31.31 -6.71 -11.63
CA THR A 214 -31.26 -6.60 -13.10
C THR A 214 -30.74 -7.89 -13.76
N GLN A 215 -29.84 -8.61 -13.10
CA GLN A 215 -29.35 -9.92 -13.57
C GLN A 215 -30.41 -11.03 -13.41
N GLU A 216 -31.16 -11.03 -12.31
CA GLU A 216 -32.25 -12.00 -12.07
C GLU A 216 -33.45 -11.79 -13.02
N GLY A 217 -33.70 -10.55 -13.45
CA GLY A 217 -34.75 -10.21 -14.41
C GLY A 217 -34.48 -10.60 -15.87
N ASN A 218 -33.28 -11.11 -16.19
CA ASN A 218 -32.89 -11.47 -17.56
C ASN A 218 -32.42 -12.96 -17.64
N PRO A 219 -33.35 -13.94 -17.60
CA PRO A 219 -33.04 -15.36 -17.35
C PRO A 219 -32.39 -16.12 -18.52
N SER A 220 -32.11 -15.48 -19.66
CA SER A 220 -31.50 -16.15 -20.81
C SER A 220 -29.98 -16.29 -20.65
N THR A 221 -29.54 -17.22 -19.80
CA THR A 221 -28.29 -18.04 -19.83
C THR A 221 -27.78 -18.40 -18.43
N HIS A 222 -28.62 -19.01 -17.60
CA HIS A 222 -28.10 -19.80 -16.48
C HIS A 222 -28.07 -21.28 -16.85
N GLY A 223 -26.91 -21.72 -17.33
CA GLY A 223 -26.53 -23.13 -17.30
C GLY A 223 -26.52 -23.59 -15.85
N ALA A 224 -27.54 -24.37 -15.47
CA ALA A 224 -27.69 -24.95 -14.16
C ALA A 224 -26.42 -25.71 -13.76
N SER A 225 -25.65 -25.14 -12.82
CA SER A 225 -24.59 -25.87 -12.13
C SER A 225 -25.25 -26.82 -11.12
N LYS A 226 -25.87 -27.89 -11.62
CA LYS A 226 -26.22 -29.03 -10.77
C LYS A 226 -24.90 -29.70 -10.36
N LEU A 227 -24.62 -29.68 -9.06
CA LEU A 227 -23.59 -30.52 -8.45
C LEU A 227 -23.83 -31.98 -8.87
N ALA A 228 -22.98 -32.52 -9.74
CA ALA A 228 -22.97 -33.95 -10.03
C ALA A 228 -22.18 -34.68 -8.92
N PRO A 229 -22.66 -35.83 -8.41
CA PRO A 229 -21.97 -36.55 -7.35
C PRO A 229 -20.67 -37.18 -7.84
N LYS A 230 -19.68 -37.17 -6.95
CA LYS A 230 -18.34 -37.76 -7.12
C LYS A 230 -18.42 -39.19 -7.66
N LYS A 231 -17.90 -39.43 -8.87
CA LYS A 231 -17.51 -40.77 -9.31
C LYS A 231 -16.00 -40.94 -9.18
N HIS A 232 -15.64 -41.91 -8.36
CA HIS A 232 -14.31 -42.45 -8.17
C HIS A 232 -13.99 -43.41 -9.32
N ARG A 233 -12.93 -43.17 -10.11
CA ARG A 233 -12.19 -44.20 -10.87
C ARG A 233 -10.92 -43.59 -11.47
N SER A 234 -9.76 -43.88 -10.89
CA SER A 234 -8.77 -44.90 -11.29
C SER A 234 -8.06 -44.61 -12.60
N ILE A 235 -6.74 -44.46 -12.44
CA ILE A 235 -5.67 -44.32 -13.44
C ILE A 235 -5.68 -45.53 -14.39
N VAL A 236 -5.62 -45.26 -15.71
CA VAL A 236 -4.95 -46.11 -16.69
C VAL A 236 -4.27 -45.22 -17.72
N ILE A 237 -2.99 -45.49 -17.95
CA ILE A 237 -2.09 -44.93 -18.96
C ILE A 237 -2.22 -45.82 -20.21
N GLU A 238 -2.31 -45.25 -21.42
CA GLU A 238 -1.41 -45.57 -22.56
C GLU A 238 -1.95 -45.14 -23.95
N THR A 239 -1.00 -44.56 -24.70
CA THR A 239 -0.75 -44.65 -26.17
C THR A 239 -1.71 -44.01 -27.19
N THR A 240 -1.20 -42.94 -27.81
CA THR A 240 -1.36 -42.51 -29.23
C THR A 240 -1.03 -43.64 -30.23
N PRO A 241 -1.37 -43.62 -31.55
CA PRO A 241 -1.39 -42.42 -32.43
C PRO A 241 -2.41 -42.38 -33.61
N HIS A 242 -2.42 -41.21 -34.28
CA HIS A 242 -2.73 -40.88 -35.69
C HIS A 242 -3.69 -41.73 -36.54
N THR A 243 -4.59 -41.06 -37.29
CA THR A 243 -4.57 -40.90 -38.77
C THR A 243 -5.87 -40.24 -39.28
N GLN A 244 -5.76 -39.23 -40.17
CA GLN A 244 -6.86 -38.60 -40.92
C GLN A 244 -7.25 -39.44 -42.15
N PRO A 245 -8.44 -39.24 -42.76
CA PRO A 245 -8.51 -38.54 -44.06
C PRO A 245 -9.74 -37.58 -44.19
N VAL A 246 -9.60 -36.35 -44.72
CA VAL A 246 -9.83 -35.88 -46.12
C VAL A 246 -11.31 -35.99 -46.59
N ILE A 247 -12.14 -34.92 -46.50
CA ILE A 247 -12.64 -33.95 -47.55
C ILE A 247 -13.70 -34.59 -48.50
N PRO A 248 -14.89 -33.98 -48.81
CA PRO A 248 -14.99 -32.74 -49.61
C PRO A 248 -16.11 -31.68 -49.36
N HIS A 249 -15.69 -30.46 -49.73
CA HIS A 249 -16.37 -29.21 -50.13
C HIS A 249 -17.82 -29.26 -50.64
N GLU A 250 -18.58 -28.19 -50.35
CA GLU A 250 -19.10 -27.26 -51.38
C GLU A 250 -19.42 -25.85 -50.80
N PRO A 251 -19.45 -24.79 -51.63
CA PRO A 251 -19.25 -23.39 -51.25
C PRO A 251 -20.54 -22.57 -51.15
N THR A 252 -20.56 -21.48 -50.38
CA THR A 252 -21.48 -20.35 -50.64
C THR A 252 -20.87 -19.03 -50.19
N THR A 253 -20.99 -18.06 -51.09
CA THR A 253 -20.35 -16.74 -51.15
C THR A 253 -21.14 -15.67 -50.37
N GLN A 254 -20.44 -14.98 -49.45
CA GLN A 254 -20.45 -13.56 -48.99
C GLN A 254 -21.76 -12.70 -48.92
N PRO A 255 -21.83 -11.68 -48.03
CA PRO A 255 -21.22 -10.36 -48.29
C PRO A 255 -20.44 -9.72 -47.13
N ASP A 256 -19.51 -8.85 -47.51
CA ASP A 256 -18.45 -8.19 -46.74
C ASP A 256 -18.90 -7.16 -45.70
N ALA A 257 -18.12 -7.07 -44.62
CA ALA A 257 -18.01 -5.90 -43.74
C ALA A 257 -16.52 -5.43 -43.71
N PRO A 258 -16.23 -4.12 -43.51
CA PRO A 258 -14.91 -3.58 -43.79
C PRO A 258 -13.83 -4.10 -42.83
N LEU A 259 -12.80 -4.73 -43.38
CA LEU A 259 -11.57 -5.13 -42.69
C LEU A 259 -10.78 -3.89 -42.22
N VAL A 260 -10.83 -3.60 -40.91
CA VAL A 260 -9.78 -2.81 -40.25
C VAL A 260 -8.49 -3.63 -40.32
N PRO A 261 -7.35 -3.11 -40.84
CA PRO A 261 -6.12 -3.89 -40.91
C PRO A 261 -5.65 -4.28 -39.50
N LEU A 262 -5.74 -5.57 -39.17
CA LEU A 262 -5.10 -6.15 -38.00
C LEU A 262 -3.58 -5.97 -38.13
N LEU A 263 -3.03 -4.95 -37.45
CA LEU A 263 -1.58 -4.75 -37.36
C LEU A 263 -0.89 -6.05 -36.96
N SER A 264 0.13 -6.45 -37.73
CA SER A 264 0.89 -7.68 -37.49
C SER A 264 1.49 -7.68 -36.07
N LYS A 265 1.70 -8.87 -35.51
CA LYS A 265 2.30 -9.03 -34.17
C LYS A 265 3.62 -8.27 -34.01
N LYS A 266 4.38 -8.10 -35.10
CA LYS A 266 5.63 -7.34 -35.13
C LYS A 266 5.40 -5.83 -35.03
N ALA A 267 4.42 -5.30 -35.77
CA ALA A 267 4.06 -3.89 -35.72
C ALA A 267 3.53 -3.47 -34.32
N ARG A 268 2.76 -4.33 -33.65
CA ARG A 268 2.29 -4.09 -32.27
C ARG A 268 3.45 -4.04 -31.26
N ALA A 269 4.45 -4.90 -31.44
CA ALA A 269 5.64 -4.93 -30.58
C ALA A 269 6.51 -3.67 -30.77
N ASP A 270 6.66 -3.20 -32.01
CA ASP A 270 7.43 -1.98 -32.31
C ASP A 270 6.75 -0.72 -31.75
N VAL A 271 5.42 -0.59 -31.88
CA VAL A 271 4.64 0.49 -31.25
C VAL A 271 4.77 0.45 -29.72
N THR A 272 4.71 -0.74 -29.11
CA THR A 272 4.86 -0.88 -27.65
C THR A 272 6.26 -0.48 -27.19
N ARG A 273 7.31 -0.80 -27.97
CA ARG A 273 8.69 -0.43 -27.66
C ARG A 273 8.88 1.09 -27.75
N GLU A 274 8.27 1.73 -28.74
CA GLU A 274 8.36 3.18 -28.91
C GLU A 274 7.62 3.92 -27.80
N LEU A 275 6.43 3.48 -27.42
CA LEU A 275 5.69 4.04 -26.26
C LEU A 275 6.49 3.92 -24.97
N LYS A 276 7.18 2.80 -24.73
CA LYS A 276 8.07 2.63 -23.57
C LYS A 276 9.27 3.58 -23.63
N ARG A 277 9.81 3.85 -24.82
CA ARG A 277 10.93 4.79 -25.00
C ARG A 277 10.49 6.22 -24.67
N ILE A 278 9.33 6.63 -25.16
CA ILE A 278 8.73 7.95 -24.89
C ILE A 278 8.47 8.09 -23.39
N ALA A 279 7.81 7.12 -22.76
CA ALA A 279 7.52 7.15 -21.32
C ALA A 279 8.80 7.23 -20.46
N ARG A 280 9.89 6.58 -20.88
CA ARG A 280 11.18 6.67 -20.19
C ARG A 280 11.80 8.07 -20.31
N VAL A 281 11.75 8.67 -21.50
CA VAL A 281 12.27 10.04 -21.71
C VAL A 281 11.47 11.05 -20.88
N GLU A 282 10.15 10.92 -20.84
CA GLU A 282 9.30 11.78 -19.99
C GLU A 282 9.60 11.59 -18.49
N ALA A 283 9.81 10.35 -18.05
CA ALA A 283 10.19 10.07 -16.66
C ALA A 283 11.55 10.68 -16.29
N ASP A 284 12.54 10.56 -17.18
CA ASP A 284 13.88 11.15 -16.98
C ASP A 284 13.81 12.69 -16.96
N GLN A 285 12.99 13.30 -17.82
CA GLN A 285 12.74 14.74 -17.81
C GLN A 285 12.08 15.21 -16.50
N ARG A 286 11.06 14.50 -16.00
CA ARG A 286 10.41 14.82 -14.72
C ARG A 286 11.38 14.69 -13.55
N ALA A 287 12.22 13.66 -13.55
CA ALA A 287 13.25 13.47 -12.51
C ALA A 287 14.29 14.60 -12.52
N GLN A 288 14.73 15.03 -13.70
CA GLN A 288 15.67 16.13 -13.86
C GLN A 288 15.06 17.46 -13.42
N ALA A 289 13.82 17.77 -13.82
CA ALA A 289 13.10 18.98 -13.38
C ALA A 289 12.94 19.03 -11.85
N ARG A 290 12.63 17.89 -11.20
CA ARG A 290 12.54 17.82 -9.73
C ARG A 290 13.89 18.07 -9.07
N LYS A 291 14.98 17.55 -9.63
CA LYS A 291 16.34 17.78 -9.13
C LYS A 291 16.73 19.27 -9.24
N GLU A 292 16.36 19.92 -10.33
CA GLU A 292 16.61 21.34 -10.55
C GLU A 292 15.78 22.23 -9.60
N GLN A 293 14.51 21.90 -9.35
CA GLN A 293 13.69 22.57 -8.35
C GLN A 293 14.31 22.48 -6.94
N LEU A 294 14.75 21.30 -6.52
CA LEU A 294 15.39 21.11 -5.21
C LEU A 294 16.71 21.92 -5.11
N ALA A 295 17.51 21.93 -6.17
CA ALA A 295 18.73 22.73 -6.23
C ALA A 295 18.44 24.25 -6.23
N ALA A 296 17.32 24.69 -6.80
CA ALA A 296 16.88 26.08 -6.76
C ALA A 296 16.45 26.47 -5.33
N PHE A 297 15.62 25.67 -4.66
CA PHE A 297 15.25 25.91 -3.26
C PHE A 297 16.46 25.93 -2.33
N GLN A 298 17.43 25.04 -2.56
CA GLN A 298 18.65 25.01 -1.76
C GLN A 298 19.53 26.25 -1.98
N ARG A 299 19.62 26.77 -3.22
CA ARG A 299 20.32 28.04 -3.50
C ARG A 299 19.58 29.23 -2.88
N GLU A 300 18.27 29.33 -3.06
CA GLU A 300 17.47 30.42 -2.49
C GLU A 300 17.54 30.43 -0.96
N SER A 301 17.50 29.26 -0.32
CA SER A 301 17.69 29.14 1.13
C SER A 301 19.09 29.61 1.55
N LYS A 302 20.16 29.20 0.84
CA LYS A 302 21.52 29.64 1.15
C LYS A 302 21.72 31.15 0.97
N GLU A 303 21.11 31.75 -0.06
CA GLU A 303 21.14 33.20 -0.30
C GLU A 303 20.33 33.97 0.75
N ARG A 304 19.15 33.48 1.15
CA ARG A 304 18.34 34.13 2.19
C ARG A 304 18.99 34.11 3.58
N TYR A 305 19.81 33.10 3.88
CA TYR A 305 20.39 32.91 5.21
C TYR A 305 21.90 33.15 5.31
N ASN A 306 22.56 33.68 4.26
CA ASN A 306 24.00 34.02 4.24
C ASN A 306 24.90 32.89 4.79
N LEU A 307 24.64 31.63 4.40
CA LEU A 307 25.45 30.49 4.81
C LEU A 307 26.75 30.44 3.97
N PRO A 308 27.94 30.28 4.59
CA PRO A 308 29.22 30.31 3.87
C PRO A 308 29.41 29.12 2.92
N ILE A 309 30.24 29.32 1.89
CA ILE A 309 30.58 28.38 0.80
C ILE A 309 31.27 27.12 1.34
#